data_AF-A0A372F6N3-F1
#
_entry.id   AF-A0A372F6N3-F1
#
_cell.length_a   1.000
_cell.length_b   1.000
_cell.length_c   1.000
_cell.angle_alpha   90.00
_cell.angle_beta   90.00
_cell.angle_gamma   90.00
#
_symmetry.space_group_name_H-M   'P 1'
#
loop_
_entity.id
_entity.type
_entity.pdbx_description
1 polymer ?
#
loop_
_entity_poly.entity_id
_entity_poly.type
_entity_poly.pdbx_seq_one_letter_code
_entity_poly.pdbx_strand_id
1 'polypeptide(L)' 'MGQADLKKYYSVEEYFKLEEISDLRHEYFKGELFELEGSTLNHNRIIGNIANSLIAFISKERVGYFY' A
#
# COMPACT_ATOMS: atom_id res chain seq x y z
N MET A 1 12.93 0.03 -10.63
CA MET A 1 13.69 0.93 -9.74
C MET A 1 12.92 2.23 -9.73
N GLY A 2 12.15 2.50 -8.66
CA GLY A 2 11.38 3.74 -8.55
C GLY A 2 12.35 4.92 -8.62
N GLN A 3 12.16 5.80 -9.60
CA GLN A 3 12.91 7.05 -9.64
C GLN A 3 12.31 7.95 -8.57
N ALA A 4 13.13 8.40 -7.63
CA ALA A 4 12.75 9.47 -6.73
C ALA A 4 12.67 10.75 -7.57
N ASP A 5 11.48 11.37 -7.61
CA ASP A 5 11.32 12.66 -8.25
C ASP A 5 12.23 13.69 -7.53
N LEU A 6 12.81 14.60 -8.30
CA LEU A 6 13.93 15.47 -7.88
C LEU A 6 13.65 16.17 -6.53
N LYS A 7 14.26 15.63 -5.46
CA LYS A 7 14.25 16.05 -4.04
C LYS A 7 13.44 17.31 -3.73
N LYS A 8 12.14 17.12 -3.51
CA LYS A 8 11.33 17.96 -2.61
C LYS A 8 11.05 17.14 -1.36
N TYR A 9 11.38 17.70 -0.20
CA TYR A 9 10.92 17.16 1.07
C TYR A 9 9.51 17.68 1.29
N TYR A 10 8.56 16.77 1.48
CA TYR A 10 7.16 17.08 1.75
C TYR A 10 6.88 16.90 3.25
N SER A 11 6.04 17.75 3.82
CA SER A 11 5.36 17.39 5.07
C SER A 11 4.32 16.30 4.80
N VAL A 12 3.83 15.67 5.88
CA VAL A 12 2.77 14.66 5.78
C VAL A 12 1.48 15.27 5.20
N GLU A 13 1.16 16.50 5.57
CA GLU A 13 -0.02 17.22 5.07
C GLU A 13 0.11 17.58 3.59
N GLU A 14 1.31 17.95 3.14
CA GLU A 14 1.59 18.23 1.72
C GLU A 14 1.50 16.96 0.89
N TYR A 15 2.02 15.83 1.40
CA TYR A 15 1.86 14.52 0.77
C TYR A 15 0.38 14.15 0.61
N PHE A 16 -0.45 14.30 1.65
CA PHE A 16 -1.86 13.96 1.53
C PHE A 16 -2.59 14.83 0.51
N LYS A 17 -2.32 16.14 0.46
CA LYS A 17 -2.90 17.03 -0.56
C LYS A 17 -2.45 16.66 -1.97
N LEU A 18 -1.21 16.21 -2.12
CA LEU A 18 -0.67 15.75 -3.40
C LEU A 18 -1.34 14.43 -3.82
N GLU A 19 -1.49 13.46 -2.93
CA GLU A 19 -2.15 12.18 -3.20
C GLU A 19 -3.63 12.33 -3.59
N GLU A 20 -4.35 13.31 -3.03
CA GLU A 20 -5.76 13.55 -3.38
C GLU A 20 -5.97 13.93 -4.85
N ILE A 21 -4.96 14.56 -5.48
CA ILE A 21 -5.06 15.08 -6.85
C ILE A 21 -4.19 14.31 -7.86
N SER A 22 -3.38 13.36 -7.39
CA SER A 22 -2.43 12.67 -8.26
C SER A 22 -3.04 11.43 -8.93
N ASP A 23 -2.75 11.27 -10.21
CA ASP A 23 -3.10 10.05 -10.96
C ASP A 23 -2.16 8.87 -10.64
N LEU A 24 -1.01 9.16 -10.04
CA LEU A 24 -0.03 8.17 -9.58
C LEU A 24 -0.10 8.05 -8.05
N ARG A 25 0.15 6.85 -7.54
CA ARG A 25 0.26 6.61 -6.11
C ARG A 25 1.71 6.77 -5.69
N HIS A 26 1.96 7.42 -4.55
CA HIS A 26 3.29 7.56 -3.99
C HIS A 26 3.39 6.93 -2.61
N GLU A 27 4.54 6.32 -2.34
CA GLU A 27 4.96 5.92 -1.01
C GLU A 27 5.74 7.08 -0.38
N TYR A 28 5.30 7.52 0.80
CA TYR A 28 5.98 8.54 1.59
C TYR A 28 6.95 7.91 2.59
N PHE A 29 8.22 8.29 2.53
CA PHE A 29 9.22 7.87 3.51
C PHE A 29 10.14 9.03 3.88
N LYS A 30 10.08 9.46 5.15
CA LYS A 30 10.92 10.53 5.72
C LYS A 30 10.94 11.83 4.91
N GLY A 31 9.81 12.20 4.33
CA GLY A 31 9.66 13.40 3.52
C GLY A 31 9.93 13.19 2.03
N GLU A 32 10.42 12.02 1.63
CA GLU A 32 10.64 11.66 0.23
C GLU A 32 9.43 10.89 -0.32
N LEU A 33 9.13 11.10 -1.60
CA LEU A 33 8.08 10.40 -2.33
C LEU A 33 8.68 9.44 -3.34
N PHE A 34 8.16 8.22 -3.35
CA PHE A 34 8.52 7.17 -4.32
C PHE A 34 7.28 6.80 -5.10
N GLU A 35 7.32 6.88 -6.43
CA GLU A 35 6.23 6.38 -7.25
C GLU A 35 6.03 4.88 -7.00
N LEU A 36 4.80 4.51 -6.63
CA LEU A 36 4.40 3.11 -6.58
C LEU A 36 4.07 2.68 -8.01
N GLU A 37 4.76 1.64 -8.50
CA GLU A 37 4.39 1.02 -9.78
C GLU A 37 2.90 0.64 -9.74
N GLY A 38 2.15 1.09 -10.75
CA GLY A 38 0.72 0.87 -10.84
C GLY A 38 0.38 -0.61 -10.77
N SER A 39 -0.61 -0.97 -9.95
CA SER A 39 -1.04 -2.36 -9.83
C SER A 39 -1.71 -2.83 -11.13
N THR A 40 -1.23 -3.93 -11.71
CA THR A 40 -1.96 -4.59 -12.81
C THR A 40 -3.16 -5.39 -12.28
N LEU A 41 -4.13 -5.71 -13.15
CA LEU A 41 -5.26 -6.59 -12.78
C LEU A 41 -4.78 -7.95 -12.23
N ASN A 42 -3.69 -8.49 -12.80
CA ASN A 42 -3.13 -9.76 -12.35
C ASN A 42 -2.46 -9.62 -10.97
N HIS A 43 -1.74 -8.53 -10.73
CA HIS A 43 -1.17 -8.22 -9.42
C HIS A 43 -2.27 -8.16 -8.34
N ASN A 44 -3.38 -7.47 -8.62
CA ASN A 44 -4.51 -7.36 -7.68
C ASN A 44 -5.18 -8.71 -7.39
N ARG A 45 -5.30 -9.58 -8.39
CA ARG A 45 -5.81 -10.95 -8.20
C ARG A 45 -4.92 -11.78 -7.27
N ILE A 46 -3.60 -11.72 -7.47
CA ILE A 46 -2.64 -12.47 -6.64
C ILE A 46 -2.72 -11.97 -5.18
N ILE A 47 -2.69 -10.65 -4.97
CA ILE A 47 -2.81 -10.06 -3.64
C ILE A 47 -4.14 -10.46 -2.99
N GLY A 48 -5.26 -10.38 -3.71
CA GLY A 48 -6.57 -10.78 -3.20
C GLY A 48 -6.61 -12.24 -2.75
N ASN A 49 -6.05 -13.15 -3.53
CA ASN A 49 -5.98 -14.58 -3.18
C ASN A 49 -5.14 -14.83 -1.91
N ILE A 50 -4.01 -14.14 -1.77
CA ILE A 50 -3.15 -14.23 -0.59
C ILE A 50 -3.87 -13.68 0.64
N ALA A 51 -4.44 -12.47 0.54
CA ALA A 51 -5.16 -11.83 1.64
C ALA A 51 -6.34 -12.69 2.13
N ASN A 52 -7.15 -13.22 1.20
CA ASN A 52 -8.27 -14.11 1.54
C ASN A 52 -7.80 -15.39 2.24
N SER A 53 -6.70 -15.99 1.78
CA SER A 53 -6.12 -17.18 2.40
C SER A 53 -5.63 -16.91 3.83
N LEU A 54 -4.95 -15.78 4.04
CA LEU A 54 -4.48 -15.36 5.37
C LEU A 54 -5.64 -15.05 6.32
N ILE A 55 -6.66 -14.32 5.85
CA ILE A 55 -7.87 -14.02 6.64
C ILE A 55 -8.56 -15.32 7.06
N ALA A 56 -8.73 -16.26 6.12
CA ALA A 56 -9.35 -17.55 6.42
C ALA A 56 -8.53 -18.36 7.44
N PHE A 57 -7.20 -18.35 7.34
CA PHE A 57 -6.31 -19.01 8.29
C PHE A 57 -6.42 -18.40 9.70
N ILE A 58 -6.27 -17.08 9.81
CA ILE A 58 -6.35 -16.35 11.10
C ILE A 58 -7.74 -16.52 11.73
N SER A 59 -8.79 -16.51 10.91
CA SER A 59 -10.17 -16.68 11.40
C SER A 59 -10.41 -18.08 11.97
N LYS A 60 -9.77 -19.12 11.41
CA LYS A 60 -9.83 -20.49 11.97
C LYS A 60 -9.12 -20.59 13.32
N GLU A 61 -8.00 -19.90 13.51
CA GLU A 61 -7.28 -19.89 14.80
C GLU A 61 -8.02 -19.10 15.91
N ARG A 62 -8.84 -18.10 15.54
CA ARG A 62 -9.67 -17.36 16.51
C ARG A 62 -10.85 -18.16 17.08
N VAL A 63 -11.22 -19.31 16.51
CA VAL A 63 -12.29 -20.18 17.00
C VAL A 63 -11.76 -21.26 17.97
N GLY A 64 -10.51 -21.14 18.43
CA GLY A 64 -9.82 -22.17 19.21
C GLY A 64 -9.69 -21.97 20.72
N TYR A 65 -10.27 -20.94 21.35
CA TYR A 65 -10.20 -20.74 22.81
C TYR A 65 -11.49 -20.15 23.39
N PHE A 66 -12.51 -20.98 23.51
CA PHE A 66 -13.59 -20.78 24.48
C PHE A 66 -13.98 -22.14 25.04
N TYR A 67 -13.25 -22.63 26.05
CA TYR A 67 -13.73 -23.44 27.19
C TYR A 67 -12.70 -23.33 28.31
#